data_AF-A0A6C0FAT9-F1
#
_entry.id   AF-A0A6C0FAT9-F1
#
_cell.length_a   1.000
_cell.length_b   1.000
_cell.length_c   1.000
_cell.angle_alpha   90.00
_cell.angle_beta   90.00
_cell.angle_gamma   90.00
#
_symmetry.space_group_name_H-M   'P 1'
#
loop_
_entity.id
_entity.type
_entity.pdbx_description
1 polymer ?
#
loop_
_entity_poly.entity_id
_entity_poly.type
_entity_poly.pdbx_seq_one_letter_code
_entity_poly.pdbx_strand_id
1 'polypeptide(L)' 'MQNRKIPTDQQMEEIISAREQDILIRGKECPVYNYCGKIVELGAAKIWYDENGHYVKPRTSQDFECTIS' A
#
# COMPACT_ATOMS: atom_id res chain seq x y z
N MET A 1 3.48 23.14 8.03
CA MET A 1 3.47 21.73 8.47
C MET A 1 2.09 21.18 8.13
N GLN A 2 1.98 20.18 7.24
CA GLN A 2 0.66 19.63 6.90
C GLN A 2 0.13 18.87 8.12
N ASN A 3 -0.97 19.36 8.70
CA ASN A 3 -1.73 18.63 9.72
C ASN A 3 -2.27 17.37 9.06
N ARG A 4 -1.55 16.25 9.18
CA ARG A 4 -2.08 14.96 8.74
C ARG A 4 -3.25 14.63 9.66
N LYS A 5 -4.44 14.57 9.07
CA LYS A 5 -5.64 14.16 9.79
C LYS A 5 -5.44 12.68 10.17
N ILE A 6 -5.54 12.40 11.46
CA ILE A 6 -5.54 11.01 11.94
C ILE A 6 -6.88 10.40 11.48
N PRO A 7 -6.89 9.23 10.81
CA PRO A 7 -8.13 8.57 10.42
C PRO A 7 -9.00 8.32 11.65
N THR A 8 -10.32 8.41 11.49
CA THR A 8 -11.25 7.93 12.52
C THR A 8 -11.18 6.42 12.66
N ASP A 9 -11.75 5.87 13.74
CA ASP A 9 -11.81 4.43 13.94
C ASP A 9 -12.46 3.70 12.76
N GLN A 10 -13.56 4.25 12.23
CA GLN A 10 -14.23 3.71 11.04
C GLN A 10 -13.32 3.71 9.81
N GLN A 11 -12.59 4.81 9.57
CA GLN A 11 -11.66 4.89 8.44
C GLN A 11 -10.48 3.92 8.61
N MET A 12 -10.02 3.71 9.86
CA MET A 12 -8.97 2.75 10.15
C MET A 12 -9.42 1.32 9.82
N GLU A 13 -10.66 0.95 10.15
CA GLU A 13 -11.23 -0.35 9.77
C GLU A 13 -11.28 -0.53 8.25
N GLU A 14 -11.72 0.50 7.51
CA GLU A 14 -11.74 0.50 6.05
C GLU A 14 -10.34 0.36 5.45
N ILE A 15 -9.35 1.07 6.01
CA ILE A 15 -7.94 0.98 5.61
C ILE A 15 -7.40 -0.44 5.83
N ILE A 16 -7.67 -1.03 7.00
CA ILE A 16 -7.22 -2.39 7.34
C ILE A 16 -7.87 -3.41 6.40
N SER A 17 -9.18 -3.31 6.17
CA SER A 17 -9.88 -4.21 5.25
C SER A 17 -9.33 -4.11 3.83
N ALA A 18 -9.12 -2.88 3.31
CA ALA A 18 -8.53 -2.67 1.99
C ALA A 18 -7.10 -3.24 1.90
N ARG A 19 -6.33 -3.14 2.99
CA ARG A 19 -5.00 -3.72 3.10
C ARG A 19 -5.03 -5.25 3.07
N GLU A 20 -5.94 -5.87 3.80
CA GLU A 20 -6.12 -7.33 3.80
C GLU A 20 -6.52 -7.83 2.41
N GLN A 21 -7.40 -7.12 1.71
CA GLN A 21 -7.75 -7.44 0.33
C GLN A 21 -6.55 -7.31 -0.63
N ASP A 22 -5.72 -6.27 -0.47
CA ASP A 22 -4.51 -6.11 -1.28
C ASP A 22 -3.51 -7.26 -1.06
N ILE A 23 -3.37 -7.71 0.18
CA ILE A 23 -2.57 -8.89 0.54
C ILE A 23 -3.18 -10.17 -0.03
N LEU A 24 -4.50 -10.33 0.01
CA LEU A 24 -5.20 -11.49 -0.54
C LEU A 24 -5.00 -11.60 -2.06
N ILE A 25 -5.08 -10.47 -2.78
CA ILE A 25 -4.97 -10.43 -4.24
C ILE A 25 -3.52 -10.61 -4.71
N ARG A 26 -2.56 -9.94 -4.07
CA ARG A 26 -1.15 -9.91 -4.53
C ARG A 26 -0.25 -10.93 -3.84
N GLY A 27 -0.66 -11.39 -2.65
CA GLY A 27 0.19 -12.13 -1.73
C GLY A 27 1.01 -11.23 -0.82
N LYS A 28 1.17 -11.65 0.44
CA LYS A 28 1.98 -10.94 1.46
C LYS A 28 3.45 -10.78 1.06
N GLU A 29 3.99 -11.72 0.28
CA GLU A 29 5.38 -11.74 -0.21
C GLU A 29 5.57 -10.91 -1.48
N CYS A 30 4.51 -10.29 -2.02
CA CYS A 30 4.60 -9.45 -3.21
C CYS A 30 5.62 -8.31 -2.98
N PRO A 31 6.65 -8.16 -3.82
CA PRO A 31 7.68 -7.17 -3.60
C PRO A 31 7.19 -5.78 -4.03
N VAL A 32 7.24 -4.82 -3.11
CA VAL A 32 6.73 -3.46 -3.26
C VAL A 32 7.73 -2.41 -2.83
N TYR A 33 7.57 -1.19 -3.33
CA TYR A 33 8.38 -0.06 -2.88
C TYR A 33 7.83 0.54 -1.58
N ASN A 34 8.72 0.70 -0.60
CA ASN A 34 8.45 1.49 0.59
C ASN A 34 8.72 2.99 0.34
N TYR A 35 8.53 3.82 1.37
CA TYR A 35 8.61 5.28 1.27
C TYR A 35 10.02 5.77 0.92
N CYS A 36 11.03 4.99 1.28
CA CYS A 36 12.42 5.27 0.96
C CYS A 36 12.83 4.73 -0.42
N GLY A 37 11.88 4.23 -1.22
CA GLY A 37 12.14 3.61 -2.52
C GLY A 37 12.82 2.24 -2.43
N LYS A 38 12.87 1.60 -1.25
CA LYS A 38 13.43 0.25 -1.10
C LYS A 38 12.36 -0.80 -1.35
N ILE A 39 12.77 -1.92 -1.93
CA ILE A 39 11.90 -3.08 -2.11
C ILE A 39 11.74 -3.79 -0.76
N VAL A 40 10.50 -4.04 -0.37
CA VAL A 40 10.09 -4.80 0.81
C VAL A 40 8.94 -5.73 0.43
N GLU A 41 8.68 -6.75 1.25
CA GLU A 41 7.46 -7.55 1.12
C GLU A 41 6.22 -6.73 1.46
N LEU A 42 5.14 -6.95 0.72
CA LEU A 42 3.87 -6.27 0.94
C LEU A 42 3.48 -6.38 2.41
N GLY A 43 3.42 -7.56 3.01
CA GLY A 43 3.03 -7.76 4.42
C GLY A 43 3.90 -7.03 5.44
N ALA A 44 5.17 -6.75 5.12
CA ALA A 44 6.09 -6.00 5.97
C ALA A 44 6.05 -4.47 5.72
N ALA A 45 5.44 -4.03 4.62
CA ALA A 45 5.32 -2.62 4.31
C ALA A 45 4.37 -1.90 5.29
N LYS A 46 4.75 -0.69 5.70
CA LYS A 46 3.87 0.19 6.48
C LYS A 46 2.61 0.53 5.69
N ILE A 47 1.46 0.54 6.35
CA ILE A 47 0.17 0.95 5.77
C ILE A 47 0.17 2.46 5.58
N TRP A 48 -0.22 2.92 4.38
CA TRP A 48 -0.34 4.33 4.06
C TRP A 48 -1.79 4.66 3.73
N TYR A 49 -2.16 5.90 4.00
CA TYR A 49 -3.45 6.46 3.66
C TYR A 49 -3.30 7.90 3.17
N ASP A 50 -4.26 8.35 2.36
CA ASP A 50 -4.32 9.72 1.84
C ASP A 50 -4.86 10.70 2.89
N GLU A 51 -4.95 11.98 2.53
CA GLU A 51 -5.50 13.02 3.41
C GLU A 51 -6.99 12.84 3.78
N ASN A 52 -7.69 11.96 3.05
CA ASN A 52 -9.08 11.62 3.29
C ASN A 52 -9.22 10.35 4.14
N GLY A 53 -8.12 9.66 4.48
CA GLY A 53 -8.15 8.41 5.22
C GLY A 53 -8.44 7.19 4.35
N HIS A 54 -8.16 7.23 3.05
CA HIS A 54 -8.26 6.07 2.16
C HIS A 54 -6.93 5.34 2.03
N TYR A 55 -6.95 4.01 2.00
CA TYR A 55 -5.76 3.19 1.81
C TYR A 55 -5.03 3.54 0.50
N VAL A 56 -3.73 3.78 0.60
CA VAL A 56 -2.84 4.02 -0.54
C VAL A 56 -2.08 2.74 -0.85
N LYS A 57 -2.41 2.13 -2.00
CA LYS A 57 -1.76 0.91 -2.47
C LYS A 57 -0.29 1.16 -2.82
N PRO A 58 0.67 0.39 -2.25
CA PRO A 58 2.08 0.53 -2.59
C PRO A 58 2.34 -0.02 -3.99
N ARG A 59 3.19 0.69 -4.74
CA ARG A 59 3.58 0.31 -6.11
C ARG A 59 4.31 -1.03 -6.10
N THR A 60 3.95 -1.92 -7.02
CA THR A 60 4.69 -3.15 -7.30
C THR A 60 6.10 -2.82 -7.78
N SER A 61 7.05 -3.67 -7.41
CA SER A 61 8.41 -3.64 -7.97
C SER A 61 8.58 -4.52 -9.20
N GLN A 62 7.54 -5.28 -9.58
CA GLN A 62 7.53 -6.00 -10.85
C GLN A 62 7.59 -4.99 -12.00
N ASP A 63 8.71 -5.05 -12.73
CA ASP A 63 8.80 -4.48 -14.06
C ASP A 63 7.85 -5.25 -14.97
N PHE A 64 6.93 -4.53 -15.62
CA PHE A 64 6.24 -5.11 -16.76
C PHE A 64 7.28 -5.26 -17.85
N GLU A 65 7.65 -6.50 -18.20
CA GLU A 65 8.40 -6.74 -19.43
C GLU A 65 7.56 -6.19 -20.58
N CYS A 66 7.94 -5.02 -21.07
CA CYS A 66 7.34 -4.45 -22.26
C CYS A 66 7.93 -5.22 -23.43
N THR A 67 7.27 -6.29 -23.85
CA THR A 67 7.53 -6.93 -25.12
C THR A 67 7.06 -5.98 -26.22
N ILE A 68 7.99 -5.18 -26.76
CA ILE A 68 7.76 -4.46 -28.00
C ILE A 68 7.63 -5.54 -29.09
N SER A 69 6.40 -5.79 -29.51
CA SER A 69 6.07 -6.59 -30.71
C SER A 69 6.18 -5.77 -31.98
#